data_AF-A0A1E7EJ52-F1
#
_entry.id   AF-A0A1E7EJ52-F1
#
_cell.length_a   1.000
_cell.length_b   1.000
_cell.length_c   1.000
_cell.angle_alpha   90.00
_cell.angle_beta   90.00
_cell.angle_gamma   90.00
#
_symmetry.space_group_name_H-M   'P 1'
#
loop_
_entity.id
_entity.type
_entity.pdbx_description
1 polymer ?
#
loop_
_entity_poly.entity_id
_entity_poly.type
_entity_poly.pdbx_seq_one_letter_code
_entity_poly.pdbx_strand_id
1 'polypeptide(L)'
;MTEKIVHYYRKIGTSHSLLPSCKEQLASLGLGKDADKIIDVERESCFNVQLLGDDLEPVQKERLEWLLAETFQKDHLKLEKSFFDAPEEQQSSRIWQVEFGPRMTFTSAFSSNACSICRACAIPVDRLELSKRYRFHLSDDISEEAIKELKSMLHDKMTEEEYLKPLTTFDNGAQPVAVTTVPIMEKGRAALEKINEEKGLGFDDFDLDYYTKLFKHLRPSLSLLDVPSLIPAALVEVLSTSFVALFEFLLIEAATASKAFSLPVLRG
;
A
#
# COMPACT_ATOMS: atom_id res chain seq x y z
N MET A 1 -7.87 22.63 -0.48
CA MET A 1 -7.65 22.41 -1.92
C MET A 1 -8.43 21.16 -2.27
N THR A 2 -9.14 21.14 -3.38
CA THR A 2 -9.92 19.96 -3.79
C THR A 2 -8.95 18.88 -4.24
N GLU A 3 -8.80 17.83 -3.43
CA GLU A 3 -7.95 16.69 -3.79
C GLU A 3 -8.71 15.85 -4.81
N LYS A 4 -8.22 15.81 -6.05
CA LYS A 4 -8.81 15.04 -7.15
C LYS A 4 -8.01 13.76 -7.33
N ILE A 5 -8.71 12.63 -7.29
CA ILE A 5 -8.16 11.34 -7.72
C ILE A 5 -8.56 11.10 -9.17
N VAL A 6 -7.58 10.72 -9.98
CA VAL A 6 -7.79 10.21 -11.34
C VAL A 6 -7.34 8.76 -11.44
N HIS A 7 -8.02 7.99 -12.28
CA HIS A 7 -7.77 6.56 -12.44
C HIS A 7 -7.18 6.25 -13.81
N TYR A 8 -6.00 5.62 -13.81
CA TYR A 8 -5.43 5.03 -15.01
C TYR A 8 -5.55 3.52 -14.96
N TYR A 9 -6.22 2.94 -15.94
CA TYR A 9 -6.36 1.50 -16.07
C TYR A 9 -5.34 0.98 -17.05
N ARG A 10 -4.62 -0.09 -16.67
CA ARG A 10 -3.65 -0.75 -17.53
C ARG A 10 -4.02 -2.20 -17.72
N LYS A 11 -4.30 -2.63 -18.96
CA LYS A 11 -4.53 -4.05 -19.25
C LYS A 11 -3.22 -4.82 -19.07
N ILE A 12 -3.28 -5.93 -18.33
CA ILE A 12 -2.12 -6.79 -18.08
C ILE A 12 -2.46 -8.20 -18.55
N GLY A 13 -1.47 -8.92 -19.09
CA GLY A 13 -1.62 -10.34 -19.37
C GLY A 13 -1.99 -11.13 -18.10
N THR A 14 -3.02 -11.96 -18.19
CA THR A 14 -3.31 -12.92 -17.13
C THR A 14 -2.21 -13.98 -17.10
N SER A 15 -1.68 -14.28 -15.90
CA SER A 15 -0.74 -15.40 -15.75
C SER A 15 -1.44 -16.69 -16.15
N HIS A 16 -0.78 -17.52 -16.96
CA HIS A 16 -1.32 -18.83 -17.39
C HIS A 16 -1.70 -19.73 -16.20
N SER A 17 -1.11 -19.50 -15.02
CA SER A 17 -1.41 -20.27 -13.80
C SER A 17 -2.63 -19.79 -13.02
N LEU A 18 -3.11 -18.56 -13.20
CA LEU A 18 -4.12 -17.98 -12.30
C LEU A 18 -5.43 -18.76 -12.32
N LEU A 19 -5.99 -18.98 -13.51
CA LEU A 19 -7.23 -19.74 -13.66
C LEU A 19 -7.09 -21.19 -13.15
N PRO A 20 -6.06 -21.97 -13.55
CA PRO A 20 -5.81 -23.29 -12.97
C PRO A 20 -5.73 -23.28 -11.44
N SER A 21 -4.97 -22.35 -10.84
CA SER A 21 -4.83 -22.26 -9.39
C SER A 21 -6.15 -21.95 -8.68
N CYS A 22 -6.96 -21.03 -9.20
CA CYS A 22 -8.28 -20.75 -8.66
C CYS A 22 -9.19 -22.00 -8.72
N LYS A 23 -9.18 -22.73 -9.85
CA LYS A 23 -9.98 -23.95 -10.00
C LYS A 23 -9.52 -25.07 -9.06
N GLU A 24 -8.22 -25.28 -8.97
CA GLU A 24 -7.62 -26.30 -8.11
C GLU A 24 -7.92 -26.03 -6.63
N GLN A 25 -7.81 -24.77 -6.18
CA GLN A 25 -8.14 -24.40 -4.81
C GLN A 25 -9.62 -24.70 -4.50
N LEU A 26 -10.55 -24.26 -5.35
CA LEU A 26 -11.97 -24.53 -5.17
C LEU A 26 -12.27 -26.03 -5.17
N ALA A 27 -11.68 -26.79 -6.09
CA ALA A 27 -11.83 -28.23 -6.15
C ALA A 27 -11.33 -28.91 -4.86
N SER A 28 -10.19 -28.47 -4.31
CA SER A 28 -9.62 -29.02 -3.07
C SER A 28 -10.52 -28.83 -1.83
N LEU A 29 -11.38 -27.80 -1.86
CA LEU A 29 -12.34 -27.47 -0.81
C LEU A 29 -13.73 -28.08 -1.05
N GLY A 30 -13.88 -28.96 -2.05
CA GLY A 30 -15.15 -29.57 -2.40
C GLY A 30 -16.08 -28.69 -3.24
N LEU A 31 -15.61 -27.54 -3.72
CA LEU A 31 -16.33 -26.56 -4.55
C LEU A 31 -16.05 -26.78 -6.05
N GLY A 32 -15.76 -28.01 -6.47
CA GLY A 32 -15.43 -28.33 -7.87
C GLY A 32 -16.51 -27.92 -8.88
N LYS A 33 -17.79 -28.00 -8.49
CA LYS A 33 -18.90 -27.52 -9.33
C LYS A 33 -18.84 -26.02 -9.60
N ASP A 34 -18.35 -25.23 -8.65
CA ASP A 34 -18.16 -23.78 -8.85
C ASP A 34 -16.90 -23.51 -9.67
N ALA A 35 -15.83 -24.30 -9.49
CA ALA A 35 -14.62 -24.24 -10.31
C ALA A 35 -14.92 -24.46 -11.81
N ASP A 36 -15.79 -25.42 -12.13
CA ASP A 36 -16.20 -25.74 -13.50
C ASP A 36 -16.98 -24.59 -14.17
N LYS A 37 -17.63 -23.73 -13.38
CA LYS A 37 -18.34 -22.56 -13.89
C LYS A 37 -17.42 -21.43 -14.33
N ILE A 38 -16.17 -21.40 -13.85
CA ILE A 38 -15.21 -20.35 -14.22
C ILE A 38 -14.64 -20.67 -15.61
N ILE A 39 -14.96 -19.85 -16.60
CA ILE A 39 -14.53 -20.02 -17.98
C ILE A 39 -13.15 -19.38 -18.18
N ASP A 40 -13.00 -18.13 -17.75
CA ASP A 40 -11.79 -17.33 -17.96
C ASP A 40 -11.61 -16.27 -16.86
N VAL A 41 -10.40 -15.73 -16.75
CA VAL A 41 -10.08 -14.63 -15.84
C VAL A 41 -9.17 -13.60 -16.52
N GLU A 42 -9.63 -12.36 -16.58
CA GLU A 42 -8.86 -11.22 -17.05
C GLU A 42 -8.33 -10.40 -15.86
N ARG A 43 -7.21 -9.70 -16.09
CA ARG A 43 -6.63 -8.77 -15.12
C ARG A 43 -6.32 -7.41 -15.72
N GLU A 44 -6.46 -6.39 -14.89
CA GLU A 44 -5.93 -5.06 -15.15
C GLU A 44 -5.37 -4.47 -13.86
N SER A 45 -4.47 -3.52 -13.99
CA SER A 45 -4.05 -2.65 -12.90
C SER A 45 -4.84 -1.35 -12.94
N CYS A 46 -5.12 -0.79 -11.78
CA CYS A 46 -5.64 0.57 -11.65
C CYS A 46 -4.63 1.40 -10.84
N PHE A 47 -4.14 2.47 -11.45
CA PHE A 47 -3.34 3.49 -10.77
C PHE A 47 -4.29 4.58 -10.28
N ASN A 48 -4.38 4.70 -8.95
CA ASN A 48 -5.15 5.74 -8.28
C ASN A 48 -4.19 6.90 -8.01
N VAL A 49 -4.37 8.02 -8.71
CA VAL A 49 -3.43 9.15 -8.70
C VAL A 49 -4.10 10.37 -8.08
N GLN A 50 -3.65 10.78 -6.90
CA GLN A 50 -4.09 12.02 -6.25
C GLN A 50 -3.22 13.18 -6.72
N LEU A 51 -3.85 14.17 -7.34
CA LEU A 51 -3.18 15.34 -7.89
C LEU A 51 -3.04 16.46 -6.85
N LEU A 52 -1.91 17.15 -6.87
CA LEU A 52 -1.70 18.42 -6.18
C LEU A 52 -2.24 19.56 -7.04
N GLY A 53 -3.56 19.61 -7.21
CA GLY A 53 -4.26 20.59 -8.04
C GLY A 53 -5.46 19.99 -8.78
N ASP A 54 -6.16 20.83 -9.56
CA ASP A 54 -7.39 20.42 -10.25
C ASP A 54 -7.11 19.58 -11.51
N ASP A 55 -6.04 19.87 -12.26
CA ASP A 55 -5.67 19.17 -13.49
C ASP A 55 -4.16 19.22 -13.77
N LEU A 56 -3.70 18.30 -14.61
CA LEU A 56 -2.32 18.25 -15.11
C LEU A 56 -2.18 19.05 -16.40
N GLU A 57 -1.07 19.79 -16.53
CA GLU A 57 -0.69 20.38 -17.80
C GLU A 57 -0.47 19.28 -18.86
N PRO A 58 -0.69 19.53 -20.16
CA PRO A 58 -0.57 18.52 -21.20
C PRO A 58 0.76 17.76 -21.19
N VAL A 59 1.87 18.47 -20.94
CA VAL A 59 3.22 17.88 -20.83
C VAL A 59 3.39 17.01 -19.58
N GLN A 60 2.74 17.37 -18.46
CA GLN A 60 2.78 16.58 -17.22
C GLN A 60 1.95 15.31 -17.39
N LYS A 61 0.79 15.44 -18.04
CA LYS A 61 -0.08 14.30 -18.39
C LYS A 61 0.64 13.31 -19.31
N GLU A 62 1.29 13.80 -20.37
CA GLU A 62 2.06 12.94 -21.29
C GLU A 62 3.19 12.20 -20.54
N ARG A 63 3.93 12.89 -19.66
CA ARG A 63 4.97 12.27 -18.83
C ARG A 63 4.40 11.21 -17.89
N LEU A 64 3.27 11.50 -17.23
CA LEU A 64 2.62 10.55 -16.33
C LEU A 64 2.17 9.31 -17.10
N GLU A 65 1.49 9.49 -18.23
CA GLU A 65 1.06 8.40 -19.10
C GLU A 65 2.24 7.58 -19.60
N TRP A 66 3.36 8.22 -19.94
CA TRP A 66 4.59 7.52 -20.31
C TRP A 66 5.18 6.69 -19.16
N LEU A 67 5.15 7.20 -17.92
CA LEU A 67 5.63 6.47 -16.73
C LEU A 67 4.72 5.28 -16.38
N LEU A 68 3.41 5.41 -16.58
CA LEU A 68 2.43 4.37 -16.25
C LEU A 68 2.26 3.34 -17.36
N ALA A 69 2.53 3.71 -18.62
CA ALA A 69 2.46 2.80 -19.75
C ALA A 69 3.56 1.73 -19.70
N GLU A 70 3.25 0.56 -20.25
CA GLU A 70 4.26 -0.49 -20.45
C GLU A 70 5.09 -0.14 -21.70
N THR A 71 6.41 -0.38 -21.64
CA THR A 71 7.42 0.12 -22.61
C THR A 71 7.10 -0.18 -24.09
N PHE A 72 6.31 -1.23 -24.35
CA PHE A 72 5.93 -1.67 -25.70
C PHE A 72 4.42 -1.78 -25.93
N GLN A 73 3.59 -1.31 -24.99
CA GLN A 73 2.12 -1.45 -25.06
C GLN A 73 1.44 -0.15 -24.63
N LYS A 74 1.74 0.96 -25.32
CA LYS A 74 1.17 2.28 -25.00
C LYS A 74 -0.37 2.29 -25.07
N ASP A 75 -0.95 1.54 -25.99
CA ASP A 75 -2.42 1.43 -26.17
C ASP A 75 -3.13 0.66 -25.03
N HIS A 76 -2.37 0.06 -24.10
CA HIS A 76 -2.90 -0.69 -22.97
C HIS A 76 -3.11 0.16 -21.72
N LEU A 77 -2.90 1.48 -21.79
CA LEU A 77 -3.22 2.42 -20.71
C LEU A 77 -4.41 3.30 -21.10
N LYS A 78 -5.40 3.43 -20.22
CA LYS A 78 -6.57 4.29 -20.41
C LYS A 78 -6.84 5.15 -19.18
N LEU A 79 -7.08 6.44 -19.40
CA LEU A 79 -7.54 7.37 -18.36
C LEU A 79 -9.06 7.29 -18.19
N GLU A 80 -9.53 7.17 -16.95
CA GLU A 80 -10.95 7.20 -16.53
C GLU A 80 -11.88 6.17 -17.20
N LYS A 81 -11.33 5.24 -17.98
CA LYS A 81 -12.09 4.22 -18.70
C LYS A 81 -11.41 2.88 -18.54
N SER A 82 -11.99 2.01 -17.73
CA SER A 82 -11.46 0.67 -17.53
C SER A 82 -11.59 -0.14 -18.82
N PHE A 83 -10.66 -1.08 -19.04
CA PHE A 83 -10.84 -2.07 -20.10
C PHE A 83 -12.01 -3.01 -19.81
N PHE A 84 -12.43 -3.00 -18.55
CA PHE A 84 -13.58 -3.72 -18.07
C PHE A 84 -14.92 -2.96 -18.19
N ASP A 85 -14.94 -1.74 -18.71
CA ASP A 85 -16.21 -0.98 -18.91
C ASP A 85 -16.77 -1.15 -20.34
N ALA A 86 -16.15 -2.00 -21.18
CA ALA A 86 -16.57 -2.20 -22.57
C ALA A 86 -17.98 -2.82 -22.69
N PRO A 87 -18.80 -2.36 -23.66
CA PRO A 87 -20.18 -2.82 -23.81
C PRO A 87 -20.25 -4.32 -24.13
N GLU A 88 -21.19 -4.98 -23.47
CA GLU A 88 -21.48 -6.42 -23.54
C GLU A 88 -22.00 -6.84 -24.92
N GLU A 89 -21.14 -6.99 -25.94
CA GLU A 89 -21.58 -7.44 -27.27
C GLU A 89 -21.56 -8.97 -27.48
N GLN A 90 -21.32 -9.78 -26.45
CA GLN A 90 -21.60 -11.23 -26.49
C GLN A 90 -22.11 -11.73 -25.14
N GLN A 91 -23.39 -11.50 -24.90
CA GLN A 91 -24.06 -11.85 -23.65
C GLN A 91 -24.39 -13.34 -23.60
N SER A 92 -23.46 -14.14 -23.07
CA SER A 92 -23.71 -15.53 -22.69
C SER A 92 -23.00 -15.95 -21.40
N SER A 93 -21.94 -15.24 -20.99
CA SER A 93 -21.27 -15.44 -19.71
C SER A 93 -21.70 -14.41 -18.66
N ARG A 94 -21.88 -14.86 -17.42
CA ARG A 94 -22.02 -14.00 -16.25
C ARG A 94 -20.64 -13.45 -15.86
N ILE A 95 -20.57 -12.21 -15.38
CA ILE A 95 -19.31 -11.55 -15.03
C ILE A 95 -19.27 -11.29 -13.53
N TRP A 96 -18.16 -11.69 -12.89
CA TRP A 96 -17.85 -11.31 -11.51
C TRP A 96 -16.55 -10.51 -11.47
N GLN A 97 -16.56 -9.33 -10.85
CA GLN A 97 -15.43 -8.42 -10.81
C GLN A 97 -15.08 -8.02 -9.39
N VAL A 98 -13.79 -7.91 -9.11
CA VAL A 98 -13.26 -7.48 -7.82
C VAL A 98 -12.00 -6.64 -8.00
N GLU A 99 -11.84 -5.66 -7.12
CA GLU A 99 -10.66 -4.80 -7.06
C GLU A 99 -10.03 -4.89 -5.66
N PHE A 100 -8.72 -5.07 -5.61
CA PHE A 100 -7.94 -5.08 -4.38
C PHE A 100 -6.79 -4.09 -4.45
N GLY A 101 -6.63 -3.27 -3.43
CA GLY A 101 -5.51 -2.35 -3.32
C GLY A 101 -5.01 -2.21 -1.88
N PRO A 102 -3.91 -1.47 -1.67
CA PRO A 102 -3.35 -1.26 -0.34
C PRO A 102 -4.36 -0.61 0.61
N ARG A 103 -4.40 -1.05 1.86
CA ARG A 103 -5.28 -0.43 2.87
C ARG A 103 -5.01 1.08 2.98
N MET A 104 -6.07 1.87 3.15
CA MET A 104 -5.97 3.33 3.27
C MET A 104 -5.24 3.80 4.55
N THR A 105 -4.94 2.91 5.50
CA THR A 105 -4.32 3.23 6.80
C THR A 105 -2.82 3.48 6.73
N PHE A 106 -2.15 3.13 5.62
CA PHE A 106 -0.73 3.40 5.43
C PHE A 106 -0.43 3.73 3.97
N THR A 107 0.75 4.28 3.71
CA THR A 107 1.24 4.53 2.35
C THR A 107 2.12 3.37 1.90
N SER A 108 1.86 2.80 0.72
CA SER A 108 2.64 1.66 0.23
C SER A 108 4.07 2.05 -0.17
N ALA A 109 4.97 1.06 -0.24
CA ALA A 109 6.31 1.25 -0.77
C ALA A 109 6.29 1.67 -2.26
N PHE A 110 5.32 1.15 -3.01
CA PHE A 110 5.09 1.55 -4.40
C PHE A 110 4.77 3.05 -4.49
N SER A 111 3.85 3.54 -3.65
CA SER A 111 3.45 4.94 -3.64
C SER A 111 4.61 5.88 -3.29
N SER A 112 5.39 5.55 -2.26
CA SER A 112 6.58 6.34 -1.89
C SER A 112 7.56 6.50 -3.05
N ASN A 113 7.85 5.41 -3.76
CA ASN A 113 8.74 5.41 -4.92
C ASN A 113 8.11 6.15 -6.11
N ALA A 114 6.84 5.90 -6.41
CA ALA A 114 6.12 6.50 -7.52
C ALA A 114 6.02 8.02 -7.35
N CYS A 115 5.69 8.51 -6.15
CA CYS A 115 5.67 9.95 -5.85
C CYS A 115 7.06 10.57 -5.97
N SER A 116 8.13 9.88 -5.54
CA SER A 116 9.50 10.35 -5.72
C SER A 116 9.87 10.51 -7.21
N ILE A 117 9.49 9.54 -8.05
CA ILE A 117 9.69 9.61 -9.50
C ILE A 117 8.88 10.75 -10.11
N CYS A 118 7.59 10.87 -9.76
CA CYS A 118 6.73 11.95 -10.25
C CYS A 118 7.29 13.34 -9.90
N ARG A 119 7.79 13.51 -8.67
CA ARG A 119 8.46 14.73 -8.23
C ARG A 119 9.70 15.04 -9.07
N ALA A 120 10.55 14.05 -9.33
CA ALA A 120 11.73 14.21 -10.18
C ALA A 120 11.37 14.59 -11.63
N CYS A 121 10.21 14.16 -12.12
CA CYS A 121 9.67 14.49 -13.44
C CYS A 121 8.82 15.78 -13.48
N ALA A 122 8.73 16.51 -12.37
CA ALA A 122 7.90 17.72 -12.19
C ALA A 122 6.39 17.50 -12.45
N ILE A 123 5.88 16.34 -12.03
CA ILE A 123 4.46 15.97 -12.08
C ILE A 123 3.86 16.16 -10.66
N PRO A 124 2.82 17.00 -10.50
CA PRO A 124 2.25 17.36 -9.19
C PRO A 124 1.32 16.25 -8.66
N VAL A 125 1.90 15.17 -8.15
CA VAL A 125 1.19 14.03 -7.54
C VAL A 125 1.47 14.01 -6.04
N ASP A 126 0.42 13.93 -5.23
CA ASP A 126 0.51 13.80 -3.77
C ASP A 126 0.70 12.33 -3.38
N ARG A 127 -0.17 11.46 -3.91
CA ARG A 127 -0.19 10.03 -3.64
C ARG A 127 -0.52 9.24 -4.89
N LEU A 128 0.18 8.11 -5.10
CA LEU A 128 -0.03 7.23 -6.24
C LEU A 128 -0.07 5.78 -5.79
N GLU A 129 -1.25 5.17 -5.75
CA GLU A 129 -1.40 3.77 -5.34
C GLU A 129 -1.77 2.87 -6.52
N LEU A 130 -1.34 1.61 -6.45
CA LEU A 130 -1.63 0.59 -7.44
C LEU A 130 -2.60 -0.44 -6.84
N SER A 131 -3.76 -0.61 -7.47
CA SER A 131 -4.69 -1.71 -7.20
C SER A 131 -4.70 -2.72 -8.36
N LYS A 132 -5.11 -3.94 -8.03
CA LYS A 132 -5.29 -5.07 -8.95
C LYS A 132 -6.78 -5.30 -9.14
N ARG A 133 -7.21 -5.40 -10.39
CA ARG A 133 -8.59 -5.70 -10.76
C ARG A 133 -8.65 -7.04 -11.47
N TYR A 134 -9.65 -7.83 -11.12
CA TYR A 134 -9.91 -9.14 -11.70
C TYR A 134 -11.32 -9.16 -12.27
N ARG A 135 -11.46 -9.80 -13.42
CA ARG A 135 -12.75 -10.07 -14.06
C ARG A 135 -12.82 -11.54 -14.39
N PHE A 136 -13.76 -12.23 -13.75
CA PHE A 136 -14.07 -13.63 -14.02
C PHE A 136 -15.24 -13.73 -14.98
N HIS A 137 -15.05 -14.54 -16.01
CA HIS A 137 -16.10 -14.95 -16.95
C HIS A 137 -16.65 -16.28 -16.47
N LEU A 138 -17.94 -16.33 -16.20
CA LEU A 138 -18.62 -17.47 -15.59
C LEU A 138 -19.70 -18.01 -16.53
N SER A 139 -19.90 -19.32 -16.58
CA SER A 139 -21.03 -19.94 -17.28
C SER A 139 -22.33 -19.84 -16.47
N ASP A 140 -22.23 -19.75 -15.14
CA ASP A 140 -23.34 -19.60 -14.20
C ASP A 140 -22.85 -18.96 -12.88
N ASP A 141 -23.76 -18.60 -11.96
CA ASP A 141 -23.41 -18.04 -10.65
C ASP A 141 -22.63 -19.07 -9.82
N ILE A 142 -21.58 -18.59 -9.15
CA ILE A 142 -20.81 -19.36 -8.17
C ILE A 142 -21.32 -19.05 -6.75
N SER A 143 -21.13 -20.00 -5.83
CA SER A 143 -21.53 -19.85 -4.43
C SER A 143 -20.79 -18.72 -3.70
N GLU A 144 -21.40 -18.18 -2.63
CA GLU A 144 -20.76 -17.17 -1.77
C GLU A 144 -19.50 -17.72 -1.09
N GLU A 145 -19.50 -19.01 -0.75
CA GLU A 145 -18.35 -19.73 -0.23
C GLU A 145 -17.21 -19.73 -1.25
N ALA A 146 -17.48 -20.04 -2.53
CA ALA A 146 -16.47 -19.99 -3.58
C ALA A 146 -15.92 -18.56 -3.79
N ILE A 147 -16.79 -17.55 -3.78
CA ILE A 147 -16.37 -16.14 -3.86
C ILE A 147 -15.41 -15.81 -2.72
N LYS A 148 -15.75 -16.17 -1.48
CA LYS A 148 -14.91 -15.90 -0.31
C LYS A 148 -13.53 -16.55 -0.43
N GLU A 149 -13.48 -17.81 -0.86
CA GLU A 149 -12.22 -18.53 -1.05
C GLU A 149 -11.37 -17.89 -2.15
N LEU A 150 -11.98 -17.55 -3.29
CA LEU A 150 -11.29 -16.84 -4.37
C LEU A 150 -10.75 -15.49 -3.88
N LYS A 151 -11.55 -14.68 -3.18
CA LYS A 151 -11.07 -13.41 -2.61
C LYS A 151 -9.83 -13.63 -1.73
N SER A 152 -9.82 -14.67 -0.89
CA SER A 152 -8.69 -14.95 0.00
C SER A 152 -7.38 -15.28 -0.73
N MET A 153 -7.45 -15.82 -1.95
CA MET A 153 -6.28 -16.09 -2.79
C MET A 153 -5.77 -14.86 -3.54
N LEU A 154 -6.65 -13.91 -3.85
CA LEU A 154 -6.37 -12.80 -4.78
C LEU A 154 -5.65 -11.61 -4.12
N HIS A 155 -5.73 -11.51 -2.79
CA HIS A 155 -5.13 -10.40 -2.05
C HIS A 155 -4.52 -10.83 -0.72
N ASP A 156 -3.55 -10.04 -0.24
CA ASP A 156 -3.02 -10.20 1.10
C ASP A 156 -3.94 -9.51 2.11
N LYS A 157 -4.63 -10.31 2.94
CA LYS A 157 -5.55 -9.83 3.98
C LYS A 157 -4.93 -8.82 4.95
N MET A 158 -3.60 -8.82 5.13
CA MET A 158 -2.92 -7.93 6.07
C MET A 158 -2.68 -6.55 5.48
N THR A 159 -2.35 -6.48 4.20
CA THR A 159 -1.87 -5.24 3.55
C THR A 159 -2.82 -4.68 2.52
N GLU A 160 -3.75 -5.48 2.00
CA GLU A 160 -4.72 -5.11 0.98
C GLU A 160 -6.16 -5.21 1.49
N GLU A 161 -7.08 -4.50 0.84
CA GLU A 161 -8.52 -4.58 1.05
C GLU A 161 -9.29 -4.50 -0.28
N GLU A 162 -10.54 -4.93 -0.25
CA GLU A 162 -11.42 -4.87 -1.42
C GLU A 162 -11.99 -3.46 -1.61
N TYR A 163 -11.84 -2.91 -2.82
CA TYR A 163 -12.49 -1.67 -3.20
C TYR A 163 -13.82 -1.96 -3.89
N LEU A 164 -14.92 -1.67 -3.19
CA LEU A 164 -16.28 -1.87 -3.73
C LEU A 164 -16.65 -0.82 -4.78
N LYS A 165 -15.96 0.32 -4.79
CA LYS A 165 -16.13 1.43 -5.72
C LYS A 165 -14.77 2.06 -6.03
N PRO A 166 -14.60 2.70 -7.19
CA PRO A 166 -13.42 3.51 -7.46
C PRO A 166 -13.17 4.52 -6.35
N LEU A 167 -11.90 4.67 -5.95
CA LEU A 167 -11.52 5.54 -4.84
C LEU A 167 -11.76 7.01 -5.18
N THR A 168 -12.46 7.72 -4.30
CA THR A 168 -12.65 9.17 -4.42
C THR A 168 -11.72 9.97 -3.51
N THR A 169 -11.13 9.32 -2.50
CA THR A 169 -10.17 9.91 -1.56
C THR A 169 -9.22 8.84 -1.02
N PHE A 170 -8.02 9.25 -0.62
CA PHE A 170 -7.08 8.44 0.17
C PHE A 170 -7.19 8.70 1.68
N ASP A 171 -8.02 9.67 2.08
CA ASP A 171 -8.32 9.93 3.48
C ASP A 171 -9.19 8.79 4.04
N ASN A 172 -8.66 8.11 5.05
CA ASN A 172 -9.37 7.06 5.78
C ASN A 172 -10.28 7.62 6.90
N GLY A 173 -10.33 8.94 7.05
CA GLY A 173 -11.12 9.65 8.06
C GLY A 173 -10.55 9.53 9.48
N ALA A 174 -9.37 8.94 9.66
CA ALA A 174 -8.74 8.81 10.96
C ALA A 174 -8.33 10.19 11.48
N GLN A 175 -8.96 10.60 12.56
CA GLN A 175 -8.60 11.82 13.27
C GLN A 175 -7.56 11.47 14.36
N PRO A 176 -6.48 12.26 14.49
CA PRO A 176 -5.55 12.10 15.59
C PRO A 176 -6.30 12.12 16.93
N VAL A 177 -6.13 11.06 17.72
CA VAL A 177 -6.73 10.98 19.05
C VAL A 177 -6.02 11.98 19.96
N ALA A 178 -6.79 12.74 20.74
CA ALA A 178 -6.24 13.70 21.70
C ALA A 178 -5.27 13.00 22.67
N VAL A 179 -4.17 13.69 23.00
CA VAL A 179 -3.17 13.19 23.94
C VAL A 179 -3.79 13.10 25.34
N THR A 180 -3.75 11.91 25.94
CA THR A 180 -4.23 11.67 27.30
C THR A 180 -3.07 11.67 28.28
N THR A 181 -3.25 12.32 29.44
CA THR A 181 -2.29 12.29 30.56
C THR A 181 -2.68 11.18 31.53
N VAL A 182 -1.70 10.36 31.94
CA VAL A 182 -1.91 9.29 32.93
C VAL A 182 -1.48 9.81 34.31
N PRO A 183 -2.36 9.81 35.34
CA PRO A 183 -2.09 10.44 36.63
C PRO A 183 -1.20 9.57 37.55
N ILE A 184 0.03 9.28 37.12
CA ILE A 184 1.00 8.40 37.83
C ILE A 184 1.45 9.04 39.16
N MET A 185 1.52 10.37 39.22
CA MET A 185 1.91 11.08 40.44
C MET A 185 0.86 10.94 41.54
N GLU A 186 -0.42 10.97 41.18
CA GLU A 186 -1.53 10.91 42.13
C GLU A 186 -1.91 9.46 42.48
N LYS A 187 -1.99 8.59 41.47
CA LYS A 187 -2.53 7.22 41.58
C LYS A 187 -1.47 6.14 41.53
N GLY A 188 -0.20 6.51 41.32
CA GLY A 188 0.91 5.57 41.29
C GLY A 188 0.76 4.47 40.25
N ARG A 189 1.22 3.28 40.61
CA ARG A 189 1.22 2.08 39.76
C ARG A 189 -0.17 1.72 39.24
N ALA A 190 -1.22 1.93 40.03
CA ALA A 190 -2.60 1.62 39.64
C ALA A 190 -3.07 2.40 38.39
N ALA A 191 -2.55 3.60 38.15
CA ALA A 191 -2.84 4.32 36.91
C ALA A 191 -2.17 3.69 35.69
N LEU A 192 -0.99 3.11 35.85
CA LEU A 192 -0.28 2.38 34.79
C LEU A 192 -0.92 1.00 34.52
N GLU A 193 -1.34 0.29 35.56
CA GLU A 193 -2.08 -0.97 35.41
C GLU A 193 -3.37 -0.78 34.62
N LYS A 194 -4.16 0.24 35.00
CA LYS A 194 -5.42 0.55 34.32
C LYS A 194 -5.20 0.83 32.82
N ILE A 195 -4.21 1.66 32.47
CA ILE A 195 -3.97 1.99 31.06
C ILE A 195 -3.32 0.80 30.30
N ASN A 196 -2.52 -0.03 30.98
CA ASN A 196 -1.95 -1.25 30.41
C ASN A 196 -3.06 -2.22 29.99
N GLU A 197 -4.08 -2.41 30.83
CA GLU A 197 -5.25 -3.23 30.51
C GLU A 197 -6.12 -2.59 29.42
N GLU A 198 -6.43 -1.28 29.54
CA GLU A 198 -7.30 -0.58 28.58
C GLU A 198 -6.71 -0.49 27.17
N LYS A 199 -5.38 -0.33 27.05
CA LYS A 199 -4.67 -0.15 25.77
C LYS A 199 -3.89 -1.38 25.32
N GLY A 200 -3.82 -2.44 26.14
CA GLY A 200 -3.05 -3.63 25.86
C GLY A 200 -1.57 -3.34 25.66
N LEU A 201 -0.96 -2.55 26.56
CA LEU A 201 0.43 -2.09 26.40
C LEU A 201 1.46 -3.22 26.58
N GLY A 202 1.07 -4.33 27.18
CA GLY A 202 1.91 -5.51 27.35
C GLY A 202 2.94 -5.39 28.48
N PHE A 203 2.75 -4.47 29.43
CA PHE A 203 3.63 -4.33 30.58
C PHE A 203 3.45 -5.47 31.57
N ASP A 204 4.57 -6.03 32.02
CA ASP A 204 4.62 -6.98 33.13
C ASP A 204 4.81 -6.28 34.49
N ASP A 205 4.88 -7.06 35.58
CA ASP A 205 5.07 -6.52 36.92
C ASP A 205 6.36 -5.70 37.08
N PHE A 206 7.42 -6.10 36.37
CA PHE A 206 8.70 -5.40 36.41
C PHE A 206 8.59 -4.05 35.68
N ASP A 207 7.99 -4.03 34.50
CA ASP A 207 7.74 -2.82 33.72
C ASP A 207 6.90 -1.82 34.53
N LEU A 208 5.81 -2.28 35.14
CA LEU A 208 4.92 -1.44 35.95
C LEU A 208 5.66 -0.79 37.12
N ASP A 209 6.48 -1.55 37.84
CA ASP A 209 7.29 -1.04 38.94
C ASP A 209 8.39 -0.10 38.46
N TYR A 210 9.07 -0.44 37.36
CA TYR A 210 10.13 0.36 36.77
C TYR A 210 9.60 1.71 36.30
N TYR A 211 8.57 1.73 35.45
CA TYR A 211 7.98 2.96 34.93
C TYR A 211 7.34 3.81 36.03
N THR A 212 6.68 3.19 37.02
CA THR A 212 6.16 3.94 38.18
C THR A 212 7.28 4.68 38.92
N LYS A 213 8.41 4.02 39.17
CA LYS A 213 9.57 4.63 39.82
C LYS A 213 10.19 5.70 38.92
N LEU A 214 10.39 5.39 37.64
CA LEU A 214 10.98 6.28 36.65
C LEU A 214 10.22 7.62 36.60
N PHE A 215 8.91 7.58 36.39
CA PHE A 215 8.09 8.79 36.29
C PHE A 215 8.00 9.57 37.60
N LYS A 216 7.99 8.88 38.75
CA LYS A 216 8.03 9.55 40.06
C LYS A 216 9.36 10.24 40.35
N HIS A 217 10.47 9.78 39.77
CA HIS A 217 11.81 10.35 40.00
C HIS A 217 12.21 11.40 38.95
N LEU A 218 11.76 11.30 37.69
CA LEU A 218 12.27 12.14 36.59
C LEU A 218 11.51 13.46 36.36
N ARG A 219 10.17 13.53 36.43
CA ARG A 219 9.35 14.77 36.59
C ARG A 219 7.83 14.50 36.33
N PRO A 220 6.91 15.38 36.80
CA PRO A 220 5.45 15.16 36.83
C PRO A 220 4.63 15.23 35.53
N SER A 221 5.20 15.50 34.34
CA SER A 221 4.40 15.92 33.17
C SER A 221 4.66 15.13 31.89
N LEU A 222 4.83 13.81 31.99
CA LEU A 222 4.90 12.95 30.79
C LEU A 222 3.51 12.51 30.35
N SER A 223 3.30 12.60 29.04
CA SER A 223 2.08 12.19 28.34
C SER A 223 2.22 10.73 27.89
N LEU A 224 1.11 10.09 27.50
CA LEU A 224 1.10 8.70 27.01
C LEU A 224 2.07 8.42 25.83
N LEU A 225 2.47 9.45 25.08
CA LEU A 225 3.42 9.35 23.97
C LEU A 225 4.87 9.14 24.42
N ASP A 226 5.19 9.47 25.66
CA ASP A 226 6.55 9.35 26.19
C ASP A 226 6.85 7.93 26.70
N VAL A 227 5.84 7.06 26.80
CA VAL A 227 5.99 5.71 27.36
C VAL A 227 6.65 4.73 26.37
N PRO A 228 6.27 4.68 25.06
CA PRO A 228 6.92 3.79 24.10
C PRO A 228 8.34 4.22 23.71
N SER A 229 8.66 5.52 23.77
CA SER A 229 9.99 6.06 23.47
C SER A 229 11.01 5.86 24.59
N LEU A 230 10.55 5.47 25.79
CA LEU A 230 11.38 5.15 26.96
C LEU A 230 11.72 3.66 27.09
N ILE A 231 11.28 2.81 26.15
CA ILE A 231 11.89 1.49 25.96
C ILE A 231 13.38 1.74 25.70
N PRO A 232 14.31 1.21 26.51
CA PRO A 232 15.71 1.62 26.43
C PRO A 232 16.24 1.42 25.01
N ALA A 233 16.71 2.50 24.41
CA ALA A 233 17.59 2.51 23.24
C ALA A 233 18.92 1.73 23.46
N ALA A 234 19.06 1.02 24.59
CA ALA A 234 20.18 0.17 24.95
C ALA A 234 20.30 -1.11 24.10
N LEU A 235 19.38 -1.38 23.17
CA LEU A 235 19.57 -2.42 22.15
C LEU A 235 20.05 -1.88 20.78
N VAL A 236 20.13 -0.54 20.59
CA VAL A 236 20.54 0.09 19.31
C VAL A 236 22.04 0.40 19.27
N GLU A 237 22.74 0.45 20.41
CA GLU A 237 24.17 0.77 20.47
C GLU A 237 25.13 -0.33 20.00
N VAL A 238 24.65 -1.56 19.71
CA VAL A 238 25.52 -2.64 19.17
C VAL A 238 25.51 -2.72 17.64
N LEU A 239 24.67 -1.96 16.94
CA LEU A 239 24.63 -1.94 15.46
C LEU A 239 25.08 -0.59 14.85
N SER A 240 25.36 0.42 15.68
CA SER A 240 25.80 1.74 15.23
C SER A 240 27.25 1.79 14.70
N THR A 241 28.08 0.80 15.00
CA THR A 241 29.51 0.79 14.59
C THR A 241 29.77 0.05 13.28
N SER A 242 28.77 -0.63 12.69
CA SER A 242 28.94 -1.36 11.42
C SER A 242 28.26 -0.70 10.21
N PHE A 243 27.44 0.33 10.41
CA PHE A 243 26.69 0.97 9.32
C PHE A 243 27.37 2.22 8.72
N VAL A 244 28.24 2.89 9.48
CA VAL A 244 28.99 4.06 9.00
C VAL A 244 30.02 3.67 7.93
N ALA A 245 30.57 2.46 8.00
CA ALA A 245 31.53 1.97 7.00
C ALA A 245 30.89 1.63 5.64
N LEU A 246 29.59 1.29 5.59
CA LEU A 246 28.90 0.99 4.33
C LEU A 246 28.41 2.27 3.62
N PHE A 247 28.09 3.32 4.38
CA PHE A 247 27.56 4.56 3.80
C PHE A 247 28.67 5.43 3.17
N GLU A 248 29.90 5.39 3.69
CA GLU A 248 31.05 6.03 3.02
C GLU A 248 31.49 5.28 1.76
N PHE A 249 31.30 3.96 1.68
CA PHE A 249 31.69 3.19 0.49
C PHE A 249 30.74 3.44 -0.70
N LEU A 250 29.44 3.62 -0.46
CA LEU A 250 28.45 3.89 -1.52
C LEU A 250 28.56 5.32 -2.09
N LEU A 251 28.96 6.30 -1.28
CA LEU A 251 29.15 7.69 -1.75
C LEU A 251 30.39 7.85 -2.62
N ILE A 252 31.41 7.00 -2.45
CA ILE A 252 32.62 7.01 -3.28
C ILE A 252 32.34 6.41 -4.68
N GLU A 253 31.49 5.39 -4.80
CA GLU A 253 31.10 4.81 -6.11
C GLU A 253 30.14 5.71 -6.91
N ALA A 254 29.25 6.45 -6.24
CA ALA A 254 28.37 7.41 -6.92
C ALA A 254 29.16 8.61 -7.50
N ALA A 255 30.25 9.03 -6.85
CA ALA A 255 31.09 10.13 -7.32
C ALA A 255 32.01 9.74 -8.50
N THR A 256 32.40 8.47 -8.62
CA THR A 256 33.19 7.97 -9.77
C THR A 256 32.34 7.73 -11.02
N ALA A 257 31.06 7.36 -10.88
CA ALA A 257 30.14 7.21 -12.02
C ALA A 257 29.79 8.55 -12.70
N SER A 258 29.70 9.66 -11.93
CA SER A 258 29.41 10.99 -12.49
C SER A 258 30.55 11.58 -13.33
N LYS A 259 31.81 11.18 -13.06
CA LYS A 259 32.99 11.59 -13.86
C LYS A 259 33.19 10.80 -15.16
N ALA A 260 32.48 9.69 -15.37
CA ALA A 260 32.55 8.89 -16.59
C ALA A 260 31.72 9.47 -17.75
N PHE A 261 30.88 10.48 -17.51
CA PHE A 261 30.00 11.10 -18.52
C PHE A 261 30.58 12.37 -19.16
N SER A 262 31.88 12.66 -18.99
CA SER A 262 32.52 13.84 -19.57
C SER A 262 33.85 13.48 -20.23
N LEU A 263 33.83 13.11 -21.52
CA LEU A 263 34.97 13.11 -22.46
C LEU A 263 34.41 13.04 -23.92
N PRO A 264 35.17 13.46 -24.95
CA PRO A 264 34.90 14.69 -25.68
C PRO A 264 34.21 14.48 -27.05
N VAL A 265 33.61 15.56 -27.54
CA VAL A 265 33.21 15.76 -28.94
C VAL A 265 34.41 15.51 -29.85
N LEU A 266 34.39 14.42 -30.61
CA LEU A 266 35.31 14.19 -31.73
C LEU A 266 34.80 14.97 -32.94
N ARG A 267 35.55 16.01 -33.33
CA ARG A 267 35.55 16.58 -34.69
C ARG A 267 36.28 15.62 -35.62
N GLY A 268 35.69 15.35 -36.77
CA GLY A 268 36.26 14.62 -37.89
C GLY A 268 35.20 14.41 -38.96
#